data_AF-A0A7S1KBU9-F1
#
_entry.id   AF-A0A7S1KBU9-F1
#
_cell.length_a   1.000
_cell.length_b   1.000
_cell.length_c   1.000
_cell.angle_alpha   90.00
_cell.angle_beta   90.00
_cell.angle_gamma   90.00
#
_symmetry.space_group_name_H-M   'P 1'
#
loop_
_entity.id
_entity.type
_entity.pdbx_description
1 polymer ?
#
loop_
_entity_poly.entity_id
_entity_poly.type
_entity_poly.pdbx_seq_one_letter_code
_entity_poly.pdbx_strand_id
1 'polypeptide(L)'
;QLMWSAKKVAENKRFVTRYFHSEFGDDKKLFDVDSDQDVRNLLRHLANVTPKPLKFREDRGYLMSNQVEYDAATQTLAIAGYVRGVGFTVRHPVHLTGHGDFQLEKIVKLPDPCPTQGTTRRQERHKEGGMAVDTDAGAGGGTEILEQMTPEIAAGLDEEGKCLRPY
;
A
#
# COMPACT_ATOMS: atom_id res chain seq x y z
N GLN A 1 -32.29 22.38 -1.84
CA GLN A 1 -31.88 20.96 -2.00
C GLN A 1 -33.15 20.15 -2.24
N LEU A 2 -33.33 19.56 -3.42
CA LEU A 2 -34.53 18.76 -3.73
C LEU A 2 -34.50 17.50 -2.85
N MET A 3 -35.19 17.54 -1.72
CA MET A 3 -35.44 16.34 -0.92
C MET A 3 -36.58 15.57 -1.58
N TRP A 4 -36.28 14.38 -2.11
CA TRP A 4 -37.30 13.46 -2.55
C TRP A 4 -38.25 13.11 -1.40
N SER A 5 -39.52 12.85 -1.72
CA SER A 5 -40.48 12.32 -0.75
C SER A 5 -39.98 10.99 -0.17
N ALA A 6 -40.25 10.74 1.11
CA ALA A 6 -39.90 9.49 1.79
C ALA A 6 -40.39 8.24 1.04
N LYS A 7 -41.56 8.32 0.38
CA LYS A 7 -42.09 7.22 -0.44
C LYS A 7 -41.18 6.91 -1.63
N LYS A 8 -40.69 7.95 -2.31
CA LYS A 8 -39.81 7.82 -3.47
C LYS A 8 -38.42 7.31 -3.06
N VAL A 9 -37.92 7.74 -1.91
CA VAL A 9 -36.65 7.23 -1.35
C VAL A 9 -36.76 5.73 -1.06
N ALA A 10 -37.85 5.30 -0.42
CA ALA A 10 -38.06 3.89 -0.11
C ALA A 10 -38.21 3.02 -1.38
N GLU A 11 -38.92 3.51 -2.40
CA GLU A 11 -39.06 2.82 -3.69
C GLU A 11 -37.71 2.67 -4.40
N ASN A 12 -36.94 3.74 -4.49
CA ASN A 12 -35.60 3.72 -5.07
C ASN A 12 -34.67 2.77 -4.31
N LYS A 13 -34.72 2.76 -2.98
CA LYS A 13 -33.91 1.86 -2.16
C LYS A 13 -34.22 0.39 -2.43
N ARG A 14 -35.50 0.04 -2.57
CA ARG A 14 -35.92 -1.31 -2.95
C ARG A 14 -35.40 -1.70 -4.34
N PHE A 15 -35.50 -0.79 -5.29
CA PHE A 15 -35.00 -1.00 -6.65
C PHE A 15 -33.48 -1.24 -6.66
N VAL A 16 -32.71 -0.38 -5.99
CA VAL A 16 -31.24 -0.51 -5.89
C VAL A 16 -30.84 -1.79 -5.18
N THR A 17 -31.53 -2.15 -4.08
CA THR A 17 -31.25 -3.39 -3.34
C THR A 17 -31.49 -4.61 -4.23
N ARG A 18 -32.61 -4.66 -4.95
CA ARG A 18 -32.91 -5.75 -5.88
C ARG A 18 -31.86 -5.86 -6.98
N TYR A 19 -31.48 -4.73 -7.58
CA TYR A 19 -30.48 -4.69 -8.65
C TYR A 19 -29.08 -5.11 -8.14
N PHE A 20 -28.70 -4.66 -6.95
CA PHE A 20 -27.44 -5.04 -6.33
C PHE A 20 -27.35 -6.55 -6.13
N HIS A 21 -28.41 -7.18 -5.61
CA HIS A 21 -28.42 -8.62 -5.39
C HIS A 21 -28.48 -9.43 -6.69
N SER A 22 -29.09 -8.91 -7.77
CA SER A 22 -29.02 -9.59 -9.07
C SER A 22 -27.62 -9.62 -9.66
N GLU A 23 -26.81 -8.58 -9.45
CA GLU A 23 -25.45 -8.50 -9.98
C GLU A 23 -24.40 -9.18 -9.09
N PHE A 24 -24.51 -9.00 -7.76
CA PHE A 24 -23.47 -9.41 -6.81
C PHE A 24 -23.82 -10.64 -5.96
N GLY A 25 -25.07 -11.11 -6.04
CA GLY A 25 -25.61 -12.19 -5.22
C GLY A 25 -26.16 -11.72 -3.87
N ASP A 26 -26.93 -12.60 -3.23
CA ASP A 26 -27.53 -12.36 -1.92
C ASP A 26 -26.53 -12.43 -0.76
N ASP A 27 -25.31 -12.93 -1.01
CA ASP A 27 -24.26 -13.08 0.00
C ASP A 27 -23.51 -11.76 0.29
N LYS A 28 -23.67 -10.76 -0.57
CA LYS A 28 -23.07 -9.42 -0.38
C LYS A 28 -24.01 -8.50 0.37
N LYS A 29 -23.49 -7.88 1.43
CA LYS A 29 -24.27 -6.97 2.27
C LYS A 29 -24.22 -5.54 1.72
N LEU A 30 -25.40 -4.96 1.52
CA LEU A 30 -25.56 -3.54 1.23
C LEU A 30 -25.58 -2.73 2.53
N PHE A 31 -24.88 -1.60 2.55
CA PHE A 31 -24.87 -0.65 3.67
C PHE A 31 -25.43 0.69 3.21
N ASP A 32 -26.29 1.26 4.04
CA ASP A 32 -26.74 2.64 3.88
C ASP A 32 -25.70 3.61 4.45
N VAL A 33 -25.67 4.84 3.94
CA VAL A 33 -24.75 5.90 4.39
C VAL A 33 -25.55 7.16 4.71
N ASP A 34 -26.78 6.98 5.18
CA ASP A 34 -27.72 8.07 5.48
C ASP A 34 -27.42 8.74 6.83
N SER A 35 -26.86 7.99 7.78
CA SER A 35 -26.50 8.48 9.10
C SER A 35 -25.05 8.14 9.48
N ASP A 36 -24.47 8.95 10.38
CA ASP A 36 -23.14 8.68 10.93
C ASP A 36 -23.06 7.30 11.63
N GLN A 37 -24.18 6.82 12.17
CA GLN A 37 -24.24 5.50 12.78
C GLN A 37 -24.07 4.40 11.74
N ASP A 38 -24.65 4.58 10.55
CA ASP A 38 -24.51 3.63 9.45
C ASP A 38 -23.08 3.64 8.91
N VAL A 39 -22.45 4.81 8.81
CA VAL A 39 -21.03 4.94 8.45
C VAL A 39 -20.14 4.20 9.46
N ARG A 40 -20.39 4.35 10.77
CA ARG A 40 -19.66 3.60 11.80
C ARG A 40 -19.86 2.09 11.67
N ASN A 41 -21.06 1.65 11.32
CA ASN A 41 -21.35 0.23 11.09
C ASN A 41 -20.62 -0.31 9.86
N LEU A 42 -20.56 0.46 8.77
CA LEU A 42 -19.79 0.15 7.57
C LEU A 42 -18.29 0.04 7.87
N LEU A 43 -17.72 1.04 8.58
CA LEU A 43 -16.30 1.04 8.94
C LEU A 43 -15.92 -0.15 9.81
N ARG A 44 -16.75 -0.48 10.82
CA ARG A 44 -16.54 -1.68 11.65
C ARG A 44 -16.61 -2.95 10.81
N HIS A 45 -17.52 -3.01 9.84
CA HIS A 45 -17.59 -4.16 8.94
C HIS A 45 -16.32 -4.25 8.09
N LEU A 46 -15.90 -3.15 7.44
CA LEU A 46 -14.70 -3.10 6.62
C LEU A 46 -13.43 -3.50 7.38
N ALA A 47 -13.31 -3.09 8.65
CA ALA A 47 -12.18 -3.45 9.49
C ALA A 47 -12.12 -4.95 9.84
N ASN A 48 -13.27 -5.63 9.87
CA ASN A 48 -13.37 -7.05 10.21
C ASN A 48 -13.45 -7.96 8.98
N VAL A 49 -13.74 -7.41 7.80
CA VAL A 49 -13.80 -8.17 6.55
C VAL A 49 -12.39 -8.53 6.11
N THR A 50 -12.13 -9.83 5.98
CA THR A 50 -10.93 -10.31 5.31
C THR A 50 -11.14 -10.24 3.80
N PRO A 51 -10.35 -9.43 3.06
CA PRO A 51 -10.47 -9.38 1.61
C PRO A 51 -10.10 -10.75 1.01
N LYS A 52 -10.81 -11.14 -0.05
CA LYS A 52 -10.49 -12.38 -0.76
C LYS A 52 -9.08 -12.27 -1.35
N PRO A 53 -8.21 -13.27 -1.11
CA PRO A 53 -6.89 -13.28 -1.72
C PRO A 53 -6.99 -13.34 -3.25
N LEU A 54 -6.19 -12.51 -3.91
CA LEU A 54 -6.06 -12.51 -5.36
C LEU A 54 -4.77 -13.24 -5.72
N LYS A 55 -4.87 -14.44 -6.29
CA LYS A 55 -3.72 -15.31 -6.60
C LYS A 55 -2.57 -14.58 -7.31
N PHE A 56 -2.89 -13.72 -8.28
CA PHE A 56 -1.87 -12.98 -9.04
C PHE A 56 -1.11 -11.91 -8.22
N ARG A 57 -1.64 -11.52 -7.05
CA ARG A 57 -0.99 -10.61 -6.08
C ARG A 57 -0.30 -11.34 -4.93
N GLU A 58 -0.62 -12.60 -4.69
CA GLU A 58 -0.04 -13.35 -3.58
C GLU A 58 1.43 -13.66 -3.83
N ASP A 59 1.75 -14.11 -5.05
CA ASP A 59 3.10 -14.55 -5.42
C ASP A 59 4.04 -13.42 -5.87
N ARG A 60 3.58 -12.15 -5.82
CA ARG A 60 4.33 -10.99 -6.33
C ARG A 60 4.37 -9.86 -5.30
N GLY A 61 5.53 -9.22 -5.18
CA GLY A 61 5.63 -7.95 -4.47
C GLY A 61 4.92 -6.84 -5.23
N TYR A 62 4.13 -6.03 -4.51
CA TYR A 62 3.54 -4.82 -5.06
C TYR A 62 3.57 -3.70 -4.03
N LEU A 63 3.59 -2.47 -4.51
CA LEU A 63 3.70 -1.28 -3.66
C LEU A 63 2.53 -0.35 -3.94
N MET A 64 1.93 0.16 -2.86
CA MET A 64 1.05 1.32 -2.95
C MET A 64 1.89 2.57 -2.73
N SER A 65 2.06 3.39 -3.77
CA SER A 65 2.84 4.62 -3.72
C SER A 65 2.11 5.69 -2.89
N ASN A 66 2.83 6.29 -1.96
CA ASN A 66 2.37 7.46 -1.19
C ASN A 66 3.05 8.75 -1.69
N GLN A 67 4.33 8.68 -2.04
CA GLN A 67 5.12 9.80 -2.52
C GLN A 67 6.00 9.34 -3.67
N VAL A 68 6.15 10.19 -4.68
CA VAL A 68 6.93 9.91 -5.89
C VAL A 68 7.74 11.16 -6.20
N GLU A 69 9.05 10.97 -6.38
CA GLU A 69 9.98 12.03 -6.74
C GLU A 69 10.84 11.57 -7.90
N TYR A 70 11.01 12.43 -8.90
CA TYR A 70 11.83 12.16 -10.06
C TYR A 70 12.93 13.20 -10.16
N ASP A 71 14.18 12.74 -10.16
CA ASP A 71 15.34 13.59 -10.39
C ASP A 71 15.77 13.48 -11.86
N ALA A 72 15.61 14.58 -12.60
CA ALA A 72 15.95 14.65 -14.01
C ALA A 72 17.47 14.62 -14.27
N ALA A 73 18.31 15.01 -13.30
CA ALA A 73 19.76 15.02 -13.46
C ALA A 73 20.34 13.60 -13.39
N THR A 74 19.81 12.78 -12.48
CA THR A 74 20.21 11.38 -12.30
C THR A 74 19.30 10.39 -13.02
N GLN A 75 18.23 10.88 -13.67
CA GLN A 75 17.17 10.07 -14.30
C GLN A 75 16.58 8.99 -13.37
N THR A 76 16.58 9.27 -12.06
CA THR A 76 16.20 8.29 -11.02
C THR A 76 14.82 8.61 -10.46
N LEU A 77 13.96 7.59 -10.42
CA LEU A 77 12.62 7.66 -9.84
C LEU A 77 12.62 7.05 -8.44
N ALA A 78 12.39 7.88 -7.42
CA ALA A 78 12.20 7.46 -6.04
C ALA A 78 10.70 7.31 -5.73
N ILE A 79 10.29 6.11 -5.34
CA ILE A 79 8.90 5.82 -4.94
C ILE A 79 8.91 5.39 -3.48
N ALA A 80 8.21 6.14 -2.64
CA ALA A 80 7.98 5.81 -1.24
C ALA A 80 6.55 5.32 -1.03
N GLY A 81 6.37 4.26 -0.25
CA GLY A 81 5.07 3.66 -0.01
C GLY A 81 5.13 2.40 0.82
N TYR A 82 4.01 1.69 0.87
CA TYR A 82 3.88 0.46 1.65
C TYR A 82 4.02 -0.75 0.74
N VAL A 83 5.00 -1.60 1.05
CA VAL A 83 5.23 -2.88 0.39
C VAL A 83 4.18 -3.90 0.85
N ARG A 84 3.63 -4.66 -0.09
CA ARG A 84 2.69 -5.77 0.14
C ARG A 84 3.09 -6.99 -0.69
N GLY A 85 2.58 -8.16 -0.32
CA GLY A 85 2.94 -9.44 -0.95
C GLY A 85 4.29 -9.97 -0.46
N VAL A 86 5.02 -10.64 -1.35
CA VAL A 86 6.33 -11.28 -1.05
C VAL A 86 7.43 -10.25 -0.74
N GLY A 87 7.31 -9.04 -1.28
CA GLY A 87 8.31 -7.97 -1.16
C GLY A 87 9.10 -7.75 -2.45
N PHE A 88 10.12 -6.89 -2.36
CA PHE A 88 10.98 -6.53 -3.49
C PHE A 88 12.40 -6.99 -3.25
N THR A 89 13.12 -7.21 -4.34
CA THR A 89 14.55 -7.53 -4.32
C THR A 89 15.20 -6.79 -5.47
N VAL A 90 16.40 -6.25 -5.25
CA VAL A 90 17.13 -5.49 -6.27
C VAL A 90 17.55 -6.33 -7.47
N ARG A 91 17.52 -7.67 -7.33
CA ARG A 91 17.80 -8.63 -8.41
C ARG A 91 16.69 -8.77 -9.44
N HIS A 92 15.43 -8.58 -9.04
CA HIS A 92 14.29 -8.78 -9.92
C HIS A 92 13.81 -7.44 -10.48
N PRO A 93 13.47 -7.36 -11.77
CA PRO A 93 12.90 -6.15 -12.34
C PRO A 93 11.52 -5.88 -11.75
N VAL A 94 11.17 -4.60 -11.67
CA VAL A 94 9.87 -4.11 -11.22
C VAL A 94 9.12 -3.54 -12.41
N HIS A 95 7.88 -3.98 -12.57
CA HIS A 95 6.97 -3.44 -13.57
C HIS A 95 6.29 -2.17 -13.06
N LEU A 96 6.48 -1.06 -13.77
CA LEU A 96 5.71 0.16 -13.58
C LEU A 96 4.55 0.17 -14.59
N THR A 97 3.32 0.12 -14.07
CA THR A 97 2.09 0.07 -14.87
C THR A 97 2.04 1.21 -15.89
N GLY A 98 1.98 0.87 -17.17
CA GLY A 98 1.91 1.84 -18.27
C GLY A 98 3.27 2.36 -18.77
N HIS A 99 4.37 2.01 -18.11
CA HIS A 99 5.72 2.47 -18.45
C HIS A 99 6.70 1.34 -18.79
N GLY A 100 6.46 0.12 -18.30
CA GLY A 100 7.27 -1.07 -18.60
C GLY A 100 8.07 -1.57 -17.41
N ASP A 101 9.13 -2.34 -17.68
CA ASP A 101 9.93 -3.02 -16.68
C ASP A 101 11.25 -2.28 -16.44
N PHE A 102 11.60 -2.07 -15.17
CA PHE A 102 12.78 -1.33 -14.73
C PHE A 102 13.53 -2.10 -13.66
N GLN A 103 14.85 -1.95 -13.62
CA GLN A 103 15.64 -2.52 -12.53
C GLN A 103 15.71 -1.54 -11.35
N LEU A 104 15.61 -2.07 -10.13
CA LEU A 104 15.83 -1.26 -8.94
C LEU A 104 17.32 -0.98 -8.75
N GLU A 105 17.65 0.22 -8.28
CA GLU A 105 19.01 0.58 -7.88
C GLU A 105 19.24 0.34 -6.38
N LYS A 106 18.26 0.71 -5.55
CA LYS A 106 18.34 0.62 -4.10
C LYS A 106 16.96 0.50 -3.46
N ILE A 107 16.91 -0.20 -2.34
CA ILE A 107 15.74 -0.30 -1.47
C ILE A 107 16.12 0.30 -0.12
N VAL A 108 15.33 1.28 0.32
CA VAL A 108 15.55 2.01 1.55
C VAL A 108 14.33 1.87 2.44
N LYS A 109 14.56 1.65 3.73
CA LYS A 109 13.51 1.65 4.73
C LYS A 109 13.29 3.07 5.24
N LEU A 110 12.05 3.53 5.13
CA LEU A 110 11.62 4.81 5.64
C LEU A 110 10.86 4.65 6.96
N PRO A 111 10.94 5.65 7.87
CA PRO A 111 10.08 5.67 9.03
C PRO A 111 8.60 5.77 8.60
N ASP A 112 7.74 5.06 9.32
CA ASP A 112 6.31 5.07 9.05
C ASP A 112 5.71 6.45 9.40
N PRO A 113 5.08 7.18 8.46
CA PRO A 113 4.45 8.46 8.75
C PRO A 113 3.19 8.33 9.62
N CYS A 114 2.56 7.15 9.69
CA CYS A 114 1.36 6.91 10.47
C CYS A 114 1.47 5.59 11.26
N PRO A 115 2.31 5.54 12.30
CA PRO A 115 2.46 4.35 13.11
C PRO A 115 1.13 4.04 13.82
N THR A 116 0.66 2.81 13.66
CA THR A 116 -0.50 2.35 14.43
C THR A 116 -0.14 2.33 15.92
N GLN A 117 -0.99 2.88 16.79
CA GLN A 117 -0.66 3.12 18.21
C GLN A 117 -0.25 1.88 19.03
N GLY A 118 -0.33 0.67 18.48
CA GLY A 118 0.18 -0.57 19.10
C GLY A 118 1.63 -0.92 18.76
N THR A 119 2.25 -0.34 17.72
CA THR A 119 3.61 -0.72 17.27
C THR A 119 4.72 -0.09 18.09
N THR A 120 4.52 1.13 18.61
CA THR A 120 5.45 1.82 19.53
C THR A 120 5.72 0.97 20.79
N ARG A 121 4.66 0.43 21.39
CA ARG A 121 4.74 -0.40 22.60
C ARG A 121 5.47 -1.74 22.40
N ARG A 122 5.60 -2.23 21.16
CA ARG A 122 6.34 -3.47 20.84
C ARG A 122 7.82 -3.20 20.55
N GLN A 123 8.15 -2.05 19.95
CA GLN A 123 9.54 -1.63 19.76
C GLN A 123 10.23 -1.27 21.08
N GLU A 124 9.51 -0.66 22.03
CA GLU A 124 10.04 -0.32 23.37
C GLU A 124 10.48 -1.58 24.14
N ARG A 125 9.67 -2.65 24.13
CA ARG A 125 10.00 -3.91 24.83
C ARG A 125 11.23 -4.64 24.30
N HIS A 126 11.65 -4.39 23.06
CA HIS A 126 12.91 -4.93 22.52
C HIS A 126 14.12 -4.03 22.84
N LYS A 127 13.91 -2.77 23.25
CA LYS A 127 14.98 -1.85 23.68
C LYS A 127 15.33 -1.97 25.16
N GLU A 128 14.42 -2.48 26.01
CA GLU A 128 14.63 -2.58 27.48
C GLU A 128 15.67 -3.64 27.94
N GLY A 129 16.31 -4.36 27.02
CA GLY A 129 17.39 -5.32 27.34
C GLY A 129 18.82 -4.76 27.36
N GLY A 130 19.02 -3.47 27.07
CA GLY A 130 20.34 -2.82 27.04
C GLY A 130 20.38 -1.59 27.95
N MET A 131 21.42 -1.46 28.77
CA MET A 131 21.67 -0.34 29.67
C MET A 131 21.41 1.02 29.00
N ALA A 132 20.58 1.85 29.66
CA ALA A 132 20.30 3.21 29.23
C ALA A 132 21.54 4.08 29.38
N VAL A 133 21.96 4.69 28.27
CA VAL A 133 22.84 5.87 28.26
C VAL A 133 22.00 7.00 27.70
N ASP A 134 21.67 7.97 28.54
CA ASP A 134 20.91 9.16 28.14
C ASP A 134 21.66 9.87 27.02
N THR A 135 21.09 9.84 25.81
CA THR A 135 21.54 10.66 24.69
C THR A 135 20.33 11.34 24.05
N ASP A 136 20.50 12.66 23.93
CA ASP A 136 19.58 13.68 23.45
C ASP A 136 18.77 13.29 22.21
N ALA A 137 17.50 13.70 22.21
CA ALA A 137 16.51 13.46 21.17
C ALA A 137 16.81 14.32 19.93
N GLY A 138 17.85 13.94 19.19
CA GLY A 138 18.04 14.37 17.81
C GLY A 138 17.14 13.56 16.87
N ALA A 139 16.26 14.22 16.13
CA ALA A 139 15.54 13.67 14.98
C ALA A 139 16.53 13.31 13.85
N GLY A 140 17.30 12.25 14.05
CA GLY A 140 18.19 11.66 13.05
C GLY A 140 17.39 10.70 12.18
N GLY A 141 16.87 11.19 11.05
CA GLY A 141 16.28 10.38 10.00
C GLY A 141 17.35 9.52 9.32
N GLY A 142 17.80 8.46 9.99
CA GLY A 142 18.67 7.46 9.40
C GLY A 142 17.88 6.62 8.41
N THR A 143 18.06 6.90 7.12
CA THR A 143 17.56 6.05 6.04
C THR A 143 18.38 4.75 6.02
N GLU A 144 17.83 3.68 6.56
CA GLU A 144 18.46 2.36 6.54
C GLU A 144 18.33 1.76 5.13
N ILE A 145 19.46 1.60 4.44
CA ILE A 145 19.51 0.92 3.14
C ILE A 145 19.37 -0.58 3.41
N LEU A 146 18.33 -1.20 2.85
CA LEU A 146 18.06 -2.63 2.99
C LEU A 146 18.78 -3.45 1.93
N GLU A 147 18.79 -2.96 0.70
CA GLU A 147 19.43 -3.62 -0.42
C GLU A 147 19.90 -2.58 -1.43
N GLN A 148 21.04 -2.84 -2.07
CA GLN A 148 21.59 -1.98 -3.12
C GLN A 148 22.10 -2.85 -4.26
N MET A 149 22.05 -2.28 -5.47
CA MET A 149 22.46 -2.95 -6.69
C MET A 149 23.93 -3.31 -6.66
N THR A 150 24.22 -4.57 -6.95
CA THR A 150 25.58 -5.06 -7.13
C THR A 150 26.04 -4.83 -8.58
N PRO A 151 27.34 -4.63 -8.83
CA PRO A 151 27.87 -4.35 -10.18
C PRO A 151 27.58 -5.46 -11.20
N GLU A 152 27.42 -6.71 -10.76
CA GLU A 152 27.03 -7.83 -11.64
C GLU A 152 25.62 -7.67 -12.23
N ILE A 153 24.68 -7.10 -11.48
CA ILE A 153 23.32 -6.84 -11.94
C ILE A 153 23.35 -5.64 -12.89
N ALA A 154 24.21 -4.65 -12.62
CA ALA A 154 24.35 -3.45 -13.44
C ALA A 154 24.86 -3.75 -14.85
N ALA A 155 25.71 -4.76 -15.00
CA ALA A 155 26.20 -5.21 -16.30
C ALA A 155 25.11 -5.82 -17.22
N GLY A 156 23.92 -6.12 -16.68
CA GLY A 156 22.81 -6.71 -17.43
C GLY A 156 21.74 -5.71 -17.92
N LEU A 157 21.99 -4.40 -17.78
CA LEU A 157 21.05 -3.34 -18.16
C LEU A 157 21.48 -2.62 -19.44
N ASP A 158 20.50 -2.04 -20.15
CA ASP A 158 20.76 -1.08 -21.23
C ASP A 158 21.04 0.33 -20.69
N GLU A 159 21.37 1.26 -21.60
CA GLU A 159 21.65 2.66 -21.23
C GLU A 159 20.43 3.42 -20.67
N GLU A 160 19.23 2.84 -20.78
CA GLU A 160 17.97 3.39 -20.24
C GLU A 160 17.57 2.71 -18.91
N GLY A 161 18.42 1.83 -18.36
CA GLY A 161 18.17 1.09 -17.12
C GLY A 161 17.12 -0.02 -17.24
N LYS A 162 16.75 -0.40 -18.46
CA LYS A 162 15.85 -1.53 -18.73
C LYS A 162 16.64 -2.83 -18.76
N CYS A 163 15.96 -3.90 -18.38
CA CYS A 163 16.57 -5.23 -18.38
C CYS A 163 16.76 -5.72 -19.82
N LEU A 164 17.99 -6.08 -20.19
CA LEU A 164 18.30 -6.61 -21.52
C LEU A 164 17.77 -8.02 -21.77
N ARG A 165 17.32 -8.72 -20.71
CA ARG A 165 16.79 -10.08 -20.84
C ARG A 165 15.27 -10.01 -21.04
N PRO A 166 14.74 -10.45 -22.20
CA PRO A 166 13.31 -10.74 -22.30
C PRO A 166 12.96 -11.90 -21.35
N TYR A 167 11.73 -11.88 -20.83
CA TYR A 167 11.13 -12.98 -20.07
C TYR A 167 11.22 -14.31 -20.81
#